data_AF-A0A250B356-F1
#
_entry.id   AF-A0A250B356-F1
#
_cell.length_a   1.000
_cell.length_b   1.000
_cell.length_c   1.000
_cell.angle_alpha   90.00
_cell.angle_beta   90.00
_cell.angle_gamma   90.00
#
_symmetry.space_group_name_H-M   'P 1'
#
loop_
_entity.id
_entity.type
_entity.pdbx_description
1 polymer ?
#
loop_
_entity_poly.entity_id
_entity_poly.type
_entity_poly.pdbx_seq_one_letter_code
_entity_poly.pdbx_strand_id
1 'polypeptide(L)'
;MTKKTAQTAADSDLQAFMTEAAERFKPDAAALAARIDTAVQRYTATSTTQRLNAPAPLAMQQLQERILEGWRYDIGIPQSVYVAGTGNMSITLRKPEMLVEKEIADLKHQVENSYHNELAAALEREVDKLVQDAANEALRRAEEAVSAEQADMRQRLKEMLLTGATV
;
A
#
# COMPACT_ATOMS: atom_id res chain seq x y z
N MET A 1 32.90 13.16 27.05
CA MET A 1 32.72 12.37 25.82
C MET A 1 32.62 13.31 24.64
N THR A 2 33.47 13.14 23.63
CA THR A 2 33.56 14.02 22.46
C THR A 2 32.42 13.77 21.48
N LYS A 3 31.90 14.82 20.81
CA LYS A 3 30.87 14.74 19.74
C LYS A 3 31.03 13.56 18.77
N LYS A 4 32.28 13.18 18.47
CA LYS A 4 32.63 12.07 17.58
C LYS A 4 32.09 10.71 18.05
N THR A 5 32.08 10.42 19.35
CA THR A 5 31.61 9.13 19.88
C THR A 5 30.07 9.02 19.90
N ALA A 6 29.37 10.14 20.12
CA ALA A 6 27.91 10.18 20.05
C ALA A 6 27.38 10.05 18.61
N GLN A 7 28.10 10.61 17.63
CA GLN A 7 27.78 10.48 16.20
C GLN A 7 27.88 9.01 15.74
N THR A 8 28.98 8.34 16.08
CA THR A 8 29.22 6.93 15.69
C THR A 8 28.20 5.95 16.30
N ALA A 9 27.70 6.23 17.50
CA ALA A 9 26.66 5.42 18.14
C ALA A 9 25.30 5.56 17.43
N ALA A 10 24.92 6.80 17.09
CA ALA A 10 23.69 7.06 16.32
C ALA A 10 23.74 6.44 14.91
N ASP A 11 24.91 6.43 14.26
CA ASP A 11 25.10 5.78 12.96
C ASP A 11 24.97 4.23 13.05
N SER A 12 25.43 3.63 14.15
CA SER A 12 25.30 2.19 14.41
C SER A 12 23.85 1.78 14.66
N ASP A 13 23.10 2.57 15.45
CA ASP A 13 21.70 2.31 15.73
C ASP A 13 20.84 2.48 14.47
N LEU A 14 21.16 3.48 13.63
CA LEU A 14 20.51 3.67 12.34
C LEU A 14 20.77 2.48 11.39
N GLN A 15 22.00 1.96 11.34
CA GLN A 15 22.31 0.77 10.53
C GLN A 15 21.56 -0.49 11.01
N ALA A 16 21.45 -0.69 12.32
CA ALA A 16 20.70 -1.80 12.88
C ALA A 16 19.22 -1.70 12.50
N PHE A 17 18.63 -0.51 12.64
CA PHE A 17 17.25 -0.26 12.21
C PHE A 17 17.05 -0.47 10.70
N MET A 18 17.95 0.03 9.86
CA MET A 18 17.87 -0.17 8.41
C MET A 18 17.92 -1.65 8.04
N THR A 19 18.70 -2.44 8.77
CA THR A 19 18.79 -3.90 8.56
C THR A 19 17.50 -4.60 8.99
N GLU A 20 16.96 -4.27 10.17
CA GLU A 20 15.69 -4.82 10.66
C GLU A 20 14.51 -4.43 9.76
N ALA A 21 14.43 -3.16 9.35
CA ALA A 21 13.41 -2.68 8.43
C ALA A 21 13.52 -3.36 7.06
N ALA A 22 14.74 -3.58 6.55
CA ALA A 22 14.95 -4.31 5.30
C ALA A 22 14.48 -5.77 5.38
N GLU A 23 14.64 -6.43 6.53
CA GLU A 23 14.10 -7.78 6.74
C GLU A 23 12.58 -7.78 6.87
N ARG A 24 12.01 -6.80 7.58
CA ARG A 24 10.58 -6.72 7.87
C ARG A 24 9.72 -6.27 6.69
N PHE A 25 10.25 -5.39 5.84
CA PHE A 25 9.56 -4.86 4.65
C PHE A 25 10.00 -5.52 3.35
N LYS A 26 10.75 -6.63 3.44
CA LYS A 26 11.11 -7.43 2.27
C LYS A 26 9.84 -7.91 1.55
N PRO A 27 9.72 -7.71 0.23
CA PRO A 27 8.60 -8.23 -0.53
C PRO A 27 8.49 -9.75 -0.36
N ASP A 28 7.36 -10.20 0.17
CA ASP A 28 7.04 -11.62 0.29
C ASP A 28 6.42 -12.09 -1.03
N ALA A 29 7.21 -12.84 -1.79
CA ALA A 29 6.81 -13.41 -3.06
C ALA A 29 5.58 -14.34 -2.94
N ALA A 30 5.43 -15.06 -1.81
CA ALA A 30 4.30 -15.94 -1.59
C ALA A 30 3.02 -15.14 -1.31
N ALA A 31 3.11 -14.09 -0.49
CA ALA A 31 2.00 -13.18 -0.24
C ALA A 31 1.56 -12.45 -1.52
N LEU A 32 2.50 -11.96 -2.33
CA LEU A 32 2.21 -11.32 -3.61
C LEU A 32 1.55 -12.31 -4.59
N ALA A 33 2.08 -13.53 -4.71
CA ALA A 33 1.50 -14.57 -5.57
C ALA A 33 0.07 -14.93 -5.15
N ALA A 34 -0.19 -15.07 -3.84
CA ALA A 34 -1.53 -15.36 -3.33
C ALA A 34 -2.53 -14.23 -3.62
N ARG A 35 -2.10 -12.97 -3.51
CA ARG A 35 -2.93 -11.80 -3.84
C ARG A 35 -3.25 -11.74 -5.33
N ILE A 36 -2.26 -12.00 -6.18
CA ILE A 36 -2.42 -12.08 -7.63
C ILE A 36 -3.41 -13.20 -7.98
N ASP A 37 -3.23 -14.40 -7.44
CA ASP A 37 -4.10 -15.54 -7.71
C ASP A 37 -5.54 -15.24 -7.29
N THR A 38 -5.74 -14.68 -6.10
CA THR A 38 -7.07 -14.25 -5.62
C THR A 38 -7.71 -13.23 -6.55
N ALA A 39 -6.95 -12.23 -7.02
CA ALA A 39 -7.46 -11.21 -7.93
C ALA A 39 -7.83 -11.81 -9.29
N VAL A 40 -6.99 -12.69 -9.84
CA VAL A 40 -7.24 -13.38 -11.10
C VAL A 40 -8.46 -14.28 -10.99
N GLN A 41 -8.58 -15.10 -9.94
CA GLN A 41 -9.74 -15.96 -9.71
C GLN A 41 -11.04 -15.15 -9.65
N ARG A 42 -11.04 -14.04 -8.92
CA ARG A 42 -12.21 -13.15 -8.83
C ARG A 42 -12.57 -12.58 -10.20
N TYR A 43 -11.58 -12.10 -10.94
CA TYR A 43 -11.78 -11.57 -12.29
C TYR A 43 -12.34 -12.65 -13.24
N THR A 44 -11.75 -13.84 -13.24
CA THR A 44 -12.20 -14.96 -14.08
C THR A 44 -13.64 -15.36 -13.78
N ALA A 45 -14.04 -15.34 -12.51
CA ALA A 45 -15.39 -15.69 -12.08
C ALA A 45 -16.47 -14.68 -12.49
N THR A 46 -16.16 -13.38 -12.55
CA THR A 46 -17.19 -12.33 -12.74
C THR A 46 -17.09 -11.54 -14.04
N SER A 47 -15.92 -11.48 -14.66
CA SER A 47 -15.59 -10.47 -15.70
C SER A 47 -15.29 -11.07 -17.08
N THR A 48 -15.39 -12.39 -17.20
CA THR A 48 -15.18 -13.13 -18.46
C THR A 48 -16.44 -13.24 -19.33
N THR A 49 -17.60 -12.90 -18.77
CA THR A 49 -18.89 -12.95 -19.45
C THR A 49 -19.62 -11.61 -19.35
N GLN A 50 -20.35 -11.25 -20.40
CA GLN A 50 -21.20 -10.07 -20.44
C GLN A 50 -22.61 -10.45 -20.91
N ARG A 51 -23.63 -9.96 -20.20
CA ARG A 51 -25.02 -10.13 -20.60
C ARG A 51 -25.55 -8.85 -21.24
N LEU A 52 -25.97 -8.96 -22.50
CA LEU A 52 -26.73 -7.94 -23.22
C LEU A 52 -28.22 -8.17 -23.00
N ASN A 53 -29.00 -7.11 -22.84
CA ASN A 53 -30.46 -7.19 -22.73
C ASN A 53 -31.08 -5.96 -23.39
N ALA A 54 -31.78 -6.17 -24.50
CA ALA A 54 -32.35 -5.09 -25.31
C ALA A 54 -33.51 -5.62 -26.17
N PRO A 55 -34.34 -4.75 -26.78
CA PRO A 55 -35.28 -5.16 -27.82
C PRO A 55 -34.55 -5.94 -28.93
N ALA A 56 -35.19 -6.98 -29.48
CA ALA A 56 -34.55 -7.92 -30.40
C ALA A 56 -33.75 -7.27 -31.56
N PRO A 57 -34.24 -6.23 -32.26
CA PRO A 57 -33.47 -5.58 -33.32
C PRO A 57 -32.15 -4.96 -32.82
N LEU A 58 -32.20 -4.29 -31.66
CA LEU A 58 -31.02 -3.65 -31.06
C LEU A 58 -30.06 -4.69 -30.48
N ALA A 59 -30.57 -5.74 -29.83
CA ALA A 59 -29.75 -6.82 -29.31
C ALA A 59 -28.99 -7.54 -30.43
N MET A 60 -29.62 -7.73 -31.60
CA MET A 60 -28.98 -8.32 -32.77
C MET A 60 -27.87 -7.42 -33.34
N GLN A 61 -28.07 -6.10 -33.38
CA GLN A 61 -27.03 -5.16 -33.81
C GLN A 61 -25.82 -5.20 -32.85
N GLN A 62 -26.07 -5.09 -31.55
CA GLN A 62 -25.00 -5.15 -30.53
C GLN A 62 -24.27 -6.49 -30.54
N LEU A 63 -24.99 -7.59 -30.77
CA LEU A 63 -24.41 -8.90 -30.98
C LEU A 63 -23.45 -8.88 -32.19
N GLN A 64 -23.89 -8.38 -33.35
CA GLN A 64 -23.05 -8.34 -34.55
C GLN A 64 -21.75 -7.56 -34.29
N GLU A 65 -21.83 -6.40 -33.65
CA GLU A 65 -20.67 -5.59 -33.25
C GLU A 65 -19.72 -6.40 -32.33
N ARG A 66 -20.26 -7.05 -31.29
CA ARG A 66 -19.47 -7.87 -30.36
C ARG A 66 -18.83 -9.09 -31.03
N ILE A 67 -19.51 -9.76 -31.96
CA ILE A 67 -18.94 -10.89 -32.70
C ILE A 67 -17.73 -10.45 -33.53
N LEU A 68 -17.80 -9.26 -34.15
CA LEU A 68 -16.67 -8.66 -34.91
C LEU A 68 -15.47 -8.34 -34.00
N GLU A 69 -15.73 -7.91 -32.76
CA GLU A 69 -14.72 -7.72 -31.72
C GLU A 69 -14.16 -9.06 -31.16
N GLY A 70 -14.65 -10.20 -31.65
CA GLY A 70 -14.18 -11.53 -31.26
C GLY A 70 -14.95 -12.19 -30.13
N TRP A 71 -16.01 -11.57 -29.59
CA TRP A 71 -16.84 -12.17 -28.55
C TRP A 71 -17.57 -13.40 -29.08
N ARG A 72 -17.86 -14.36 -28.21
CA ARG A 72 -18.53 -15.62 -28.61
C ARG A 72 -19.67 -15.94 -27.65
N TYR A 73 -20.61 -16.77 -28.07
CA TYR A 73 -21.64 -17.27 -27.16
C TYR A 73 -21.01 -18.08 -26.03
N ASP A 74 -21.52 -17.91 -24.81
CA ASP A 74 -21.10 -18.78 -23.72
C ASP A 74 -21.84 -20.12 -23.79
N ILE A 75 -21.16 -21.15 -24.28
CA ILE A 75 -21.70 -22.52 -24.40
C ILE A 75 -21.76 -23.25 -23.05
N GLY A 76 -21.14 -22.72 -22.00
CA GLY A 76 -21.15 -23.31 -20.66
C GLY A 76 -22.42 -23.04 -19.87
N ILE A 77 -23.30 -22.15 -20.35
CA ILE A 77 -24.51 -21.73 -19.65
C ILE A 77 -25.73 -22.16 -20.49
N PRO A 78 -26.71 -22.88 -19.91
CA PRO A 78 -27.96 -23.16 -20.59
C PRO A 78 -28.67 -21.83 -20.93
N GLN A 79 -29.16 -21.69 -22.16
CA GLN A 79 -29.85 -20.50 -22.67
C GLN A 79 -28.97 -19.23 -22.73
N SER A 80 -27.83 -19.32 -23.42
CA SER A 80 -26.99 -18.16 -23.78
C SER A 80 -27.74 -17.10 -24.59
N VAL A 81 -28.84 -17.48 -25.25
CA VAL A 81 -29.80 -16.56 -25.88
C VAL A 81 -31.19 -16.85 -25.33
N TYR A 82 -31.88 -15.81 -24.90
CA TYR A 82 -33.26 -15.86 -24.43
C TYR A 82 -34.06 -14.73 -25.07
N VAL A 83 -35.21 -15.06 -25.65
CA VAL A 83 -36.14 -14.07 -26.21
C VAL A 83 -37.42 -14.13 -25.39
N ALA A 84 -37.74 -13.04 -24.70
CA ALA A 84 -38.99 -12.90 -23.99
C ALA A 84 -40.15 -12.70 -24.98
N GLY A 85 -41.34 -13.19 -24.64
CA GLY A 85 -42.57 -12.98 -25.44
C GLY A 85 -42.95 -11.50 -25.62
N THR A 86 -42.33 -10.60 -24.85
CA THR A 86 -42.46 -9.14 -24.97
C THR A 86 -41.57 -8.52 -26.06
N GLY A 87 -40.76 -9.33 -26.76
CA GLY A 87 -39.86 -8.87 -27.83
C GLY A 87 -38.45 -8.45 -27.37
N ASN A 88 -38.15 -8.55 -26.07
CA ASN A 88 -36.81 -8.35 -25.54
C ASN A 88 -35.95 -9.60 -25.71
N MET A 89 -34.68 -9.40 -26.04
CA MET A 89 -33.68 -10.44 -26.23
C MET A 89 -32.53 -10.22 -25.24
N SER A 90 -32.22 -11.26 -24.47
CA SER A 90 -31.05 -11.37 -23.61
C SER A 90 -30.03 -12.30 -24.25
N ILE A 91 -28.77 -11.87 -24.32
CA ILE A 91 -27.67 -12.65 -24.88
C ILE A 91 -26.49 -12.61 -23.91
N THR A 92 -25.97 -13.77 -23.53
CA THR A 92 -24.75 -13.89 -22.73
C THR A 92 -23.58 -14.24 -23.64
N LEU A 93 -22.58 -13.36 -23.66
CA LEU A 93 -21.37 -13.48 -24.46
C LEU A 93 -20.15 -13.67 -23.56
N ARG A 94 -19.22 -14.48 -24.03
CA ARG A 94 -17.88 -14.68 -23.48
C ARG A 94 -16.89 -13.73 -24.16
N LYS A 95 -16.09 -13.08 -23.32
CA LYS A 95 -15.03 -12.17 -23.73
C LYS A 95 -13.94 -12.91 -24.54
N PRO A 96 -13.35 -12.30 -25.59
CA PRO A 96 -12.25 -12.93 -26.33
C PRO A 96 -11.05 -13.23 -25.43
N GLU A 97 -10.39 -14.38 -25.65
CA GLU A 97 -9.25 -14.81 -24.84
C GLU A 97 -8.11 -13.79 -24.84
N MET A 98 -7.76 -13.22 -26.00
CA MET A 98 -6.72 -12.18 -26.08
C MET A 98 -7.03 -10.96 -25.20
N LEU A 99 -8.30 -10.58 -25.07
CA LEU A 99 -8.70 -9.45 -24.22
C LEU A 99 -8.64 -9.84 -22.74
N VAL A 100 -9.07 -11.06 -22.41
CA VAL A 100 -8.97 -11.64 -21.05
C VAL A 100 -7.50 -11.71 -20.60
N GLU A 101 -6.61 -12.21 -21.45
CA GLU A 101 -5.16 -12.32 -21.16
C GLU A 101 -4.54 -10.95 -20.90
N LYS A 102 -4.86 -9.96 -21.74
CA LYS A 102 -4.39 -8.59 -21.57
C LYS A 102 -4.89 -7.99 -20.25
N GLU A 103 -6.19 -8.08 -19.97
CA GLU A 103 -6.76 -7.56 -18.73
C GLU A 103 -6.21 -8.27 -17.49
N ILE A 104 -5.93 -9.58 -17.56
CA ILE A 104 -5.25 -10.33 -16.48
C ILE A 104 -3.81 -9.85 -16.29
N ALA A 105 -3.06 -9.58 -17.37
CA ALA A 105 -1.71 -9.04 -17.26
C ALA A 105 -1.69 -7.64 -16.62
N ASP A 106 -2.60 -6.77 -17.05
CA ASP A 106 -2.78 -5.44 -16.46
C ASP A 106 -3.18 -5.54 -14.98
N LEU A 107 -4.10 -6.46 -14.64
CA LEU A 107 -4.52 -6.72 -13.26
C LEU A 107 -3.35 -7.20 -12.39
N LYS A 108 -2.50 -8.10 -12.90
CA LYS A 108 -1.30 -8.57 -12.20
C LYS A 108 -0.37 -7.42 -11.87
N HIS A 109 -0.07 -6.58 -12.86
CA HIS A 109 0.76 -5.38 -12.65
C HIS A 109 0.12 -4.40 -11.67
N GLN A 110 -1.20 -4.22 -11.71
CA GLN A 110 -1.90 -3.35 -10.76
C GLN A 110 -1.78 -3.88 -9.32
N VAL A 111 -1.98 -5.17 -9.10
CA VAL A 111 -1.85 -5.81 -7.78
C VAL A 111 -0.42 -5.71 -7.27
N GLU A 112 0.57 -5.95 -8.15
CA GLU A 112 1.98 -5.81 -7.83
C GLU A 112 2.34 -4.38 -7.43
N ASN A 113 1.93 -3.38 -8.22
CA ASN A 113 2.18 -1.98 -7.90
C ASN A 113 1.50 -1.56 -6.59
N SER A 114 0.27 -2.01 -6.35
CA SER A 114 -0.42 -1.75 -5.08
C SER A 114 0.34 -2.34 -3.91
N TYR A 115 0.81 -3.58 -4.03
CA TYR A 115 1.57 -4.27 -2.99
C TYR A 115 2.87 -3.55 -2.66
N HIS A 116 3.65 -3.14 -3.68
CA HIS A 116 4.88 -2.38 -3.47
C HIS A 116 4.62 -1.00 -2.86
N ASN A 117 3.55 -0.32 -3.29
CA ASN A 117 3.17 0.97 -2.71
C ASN A 117 2.73 0.83 -1.24
N GLU A 118 2.03 -0.24 -0.89
CA GLU A 118 1.67 -0.56 0.50
C GLU A 118 2.91 -0.78 1.37
N LEU A 119 3.89 -1.54 0.86
CA LEU A 119 5.17 -1.75 1.56
C LEU A 119 5.94 -0.45 1.73
N ALA A 120 6.04 0.36 0.69
CA ALA A 120 6.72 1.65 0.73
C ALA A 120 6.04 2.62 1.72
N ALA A 121 4.71 2.73 1.69
CA ALA A 121 3.96 3.57 2.61
C ALA A 121 4.06 3.09 4.07
N ALA A 122 4.14 1.78 4.29
CA ALA A 122 4.35 1.23 5.62
C ALA A 122 5.75 1.51 6.14
N LEU A 123 6.78 1.41 5.29
CA LEU A 123 8.15 1.79 5.62
C LEU A 123 8.26 3.29 5.94
N GLU A 124 7.67 4.15 5.11
CA GLU A 124 7.68 5.61 5.30
C GLU A 124 7.07 6.00 6.65
N ARG A 125 5.93 5.40 7.03
CA ARG A 125 5.32 5.63 8.35
C ARG A 125 6.21 5.23 9.53
N GLU A 126 6.98 4.15 9.40
CA GLU A 126 7.91 3.74 10.46
C GLU A 126 9.11 4.70 10.54
N VAL A 127 9.61 5.17 9.39
CA VAL A 127 10.65 6.21 9.34
C VAL A 127 10.15 7.50 9.99
N ASP A 128 8.94 7.96 9.66
CA ASP A 128 8.34 9.16 10.24
C ASP A 128 8.23 9.08 11.77
N LYS A 129 7.81 7.92 12.31
CA LYS A 129 7.76 7.70 13.76
C LYS A 129 9.14 7.83 14.39
N LEU A 130 10.17 7.25 13.79
CA LEU A 130 11.54 7.35 14.32
C LEU A 130 12.06 8.79 14.30
N VAL A 131 11.79 9.54 13.23
CA VAL A 131 12.16 10.96 13.15
C VAL A 131 11.46 11.74 14.27
N GLN A 132 10.18 11.45 14.52
CA GLN A 132 9.42 12.08 15.57
C GLN A 132 9.94 11.71 16.98
N ASP A 133 10.24 10.44 17.22
CA ASP A 133 10.80 9.96 18.49
C ASP A 133 12.18 10.57 18.75
N ALA A 134 13.03 10.66 17.72
CA ALA A 134 14.32 11.32 17.81
C ALA A 134 14.19 12.82 18.12
N ALA A 135 13.22 13.50 17.52
CA ALA A 135 12.94 14.91 17.80
C ALA A 135 12.44 15.12 19.25
N ASN A 136 11.53 14.26 19.72
CA ASN A 136 11.02 14.31 21.09
C ASN A 136 12.14 14.06 22.11
N GLU A 137 13.01 13.09 21.85
CA GLU A 137 14.14 12.77 22.70
C GLU A 137 15.19 13.90 22.72
N ALA A 138 15.44 14.55 21.58
CA ALA A 138 16.30 15.72 21.53
C ALA A 138 15.74 16.90 22.35
N LEU A 139 14.42 17.11 22.28
CA LEU A 139 13.73 18.13 23.09
C LEU A 139 13.86 17.81 24.59
N ARG A 140 13.58 16.58 24.99
CA ARG A 140 13.71 16.13 26.38
C ARG A 140 15.13 16.36 26.93
N ARG A 141 16.16 16.02 26.16
CA ARG A 141 17.55 16.26 26.57
C ARG A 141 17.88 17.74 26.71
N ALA A 142 17.32 18.60 25.85
CA ALA A 142 17.50 20.03 25.97
C ALA A 142 16.83 20.57 27.26
N GLU A 143 15.62 20.12 27.57
CA GLU A 143 14.91 20.48 28.82
C GLU A 143 15.65 20.01 30.08
N GLU A 144 16.19 18.78 30.05
CA GLU A 144 17.00 18.22 31.14
C GLU A 144 18.31 19.01 31.33
N ALA A 145 18.97 19.41 30.24
CA ALA A 145 20.18 20.23 30.30
C ALA A 145 19.90 21.61 30.91
N VAL A 146 18.82 22.27 30.50
CA VAL A 146 18.41 23.57 31.07
C VAL A 146 18.06 23.43 32.55
N SER A 147 17.38 22.35 32.94
CA SER A 147 17.04 22.09 34.35
C SER A 147 18.29 21.85 35.20
N ALA A 148 19.27 21.12 34.67
CA ALA A 148 20.55 20.89 35.33
C ALA A 148 21.36 22.19 35.48
N GLU A 149 21.41 23.04 34.46
CA GLU A 149 22.06 24.35 34.52
C GLU A 149 21.39 25.28 35.54
N GLN A 150 20.06 25.28 35.61
CA GLN A 150 19.33 26.03 36.63
C GLN A 150 19.59 25.54 38.05
N ALA A 151 19.69 24.22 38.24
CA ALA A 151 20.04 23.64 39.54
C ALA A 151 21.46 24.03 39.96
N ASP A 152 22.42 23.98 39.03
CA ASP A 152 23.81 24.36 39.28
C ASP A 152 23.95 25.86 39.59
N MET A 153 23.23 26.72 38.86
CA MET A 153 23.14 28.16 39.15
C MET A 153 22.55 28.43 40.54
N ARG A 154 21.46 27.74 40.91
CA ARG A 154 20.87 27.87 42.26
C ARG A 154 21.83 27.42 43.35
N GLN A 155 22.55 26.33 43.12
CA GLN A 155 23.53 25.82 44.06
C GLN A 155 24.68 26.82 44.26
N ARG A 156 25.24 27.36 43.18
CA ARG A 156 26.28 28.41 43.23
C ARG A 156 25.81 29.67 43.96
N LEU A 157 24.59 30.15 43.67
CA LEU A 157 24.01 31.32 44.37
C LEU A 157 23.86 31.05 45.87
N LYS A 158 23.39 29.85 46.24
CA LYS A 158 23.25 29.45 47.63
C LYS A 158 24.60 29.39 48.35
N GLU A 159 25.62 28.81 47.70
CA GLU A 159 26.98 28.77 48.24
C GLU A 159 27.55 30.17 48.46
N MET A 160 27.44 31.07 47.48
CA MET A 160 27.88 32.47 47.60
C MET A 160 27.20 33.22 48.76
N LEU A 161 25.91 32.97 49.00
CA LEU A 161 25.16 33.61 50.08
C LEU A 161 25.52 33.03 51.47
N LEU A 162 25.90 31.75 51.54
CA LEU A 162 26.23 31.07 52.80
C LEU A 162 27.70 31.26 53.23
N THR A 163 28.64 31.33 52.30
CA THR A 163 30.05 31.58 52.63
C THR A 163 30.33 33.05 52.91
N GLY A 164 29.38 33.94 52.59
CA GLY A 164 29.54 35.38 52.68
C GLY A 164 30.63 35.83 51.72
N ALA A 165 30.27 36.56 50.66
CA ALA A 165 31.24 37.19 49.78
C ALA A 165 32.16 38.12 50.58
N THR A 166 33.27 37.57 51.06
CA THR A 166 34.48 38.31 51.42
C THR A 166 35.24 38.44 50.12
N VAL A 167 35.07 39.62 49.50
CA VAL A 167 36.03 40.19 48.55
C VAL A 167 37.33 40.45 49.28
#